data_AF-A0A9D1MSS6-F1
#
_entry.id   AF-A0A9D1MSS6-F1
#
_cell.length_a   1.000
_cell.length_b   1.000
_cell.length_c   1.000
_cell.angle_alpha   90.00
_cell.angle_beta   90.00
_cell.angle_gamma   90.00
#
_symmetry.space_group_name_H-M   'P 1'
#
loop_
_entity.id
_entity.type
_entity.pdbx_description
1 polymer ?
#
loop_
_entity_poly.entity_id
_entity_poly.type
_entity_poly.pdbx_seq_one_letter_code
_entity_poly.pdbx_strand_id
1 'polypeptide(L)' 'MRQWAYWHVVPAFDLTQAVGIWEHATSVNGKGQNSTDDDMLALATKVGIPERHANEIIAEVRSSLDKIKS' A
#
# COMPACT_ATOMS: atom_id res chain seq x y z
N MET A 1 6.32 -29.77 25.03
CA MET A 1 6.30 -28.35 24.65
C MET A 1 5.43 -28.19 23.41
N ARG A 2 4.44 -27.31 23.44
CA ARG A 2 3.49 -27.13 22.34
C ARG A 2 4.05 -26.05 21.41
N GLN A 3 4.45 -26.44 20.20
CA GLN A 3 4.92 -25.49 19.19
C GLN A 3 3.70 -24.85 18.52
N TRP A 4 3.55 -23.54 18.62
CA TRP A 4 2.46 -22.81 17.96
C TRP A 4 2.98 -22.36 16.59
N ALA A 5 2.20 -22.58 15.54
CA ALA A 5 2.53 -22.07 14.22
C ALA A 5 2.39 -20.54 14.21
N TYR A 6 3.32 -19.85 13.56
CA TYR A 6 3.29 -18.40 13.37
C TYR A 6 2.66 -18.06 12.02
N TRP A 7 1.80 -17.05 12.02
CA TRP A 7 1.22 -16.51 10.79
C TRP A 7 2.19 -15.53 10.14
N HIS A 8 2.33 -15.63 8.82
CA HIS A 8 3.11 -14.70 8.02
C HIS A 8 2.33 -14.36 6.74
N VAL A 9 2.50 -13.13 6.24
CA VAL A 9 1.87 -12.68 5.00
C VAL A 9 2.66 -13.25 3.82
N VAL A 10 1.97 -13.91 2.90
CA VAL A 10 2.61 -14.35 1.64
C VAL A 10 2.81 -13.15 0.70
N PRO A 11 3.77 -13.21 -0.24
CA PRO A 11 3.91 -12.18 -1.26
C PRO A 11 2.58 -11.88 -1.98
N ALA A 12 2.37 -10.63 -2.38
CA ALA A 12 1.20 -10.25 -3.16
C ALA A 12 1.19 -10.98 -4.52
N PHE A 13 0.03 -11.46 -4.92
CA PHE A 13 -0.21 -12.16 -6.19
C PHE A 13 -1.44 -11.57 -6.89
N ASP A 14 -1.66 -11.95 -8.16
CA ASP A 14 -2.79 -11.48 -8.98
C ASP A 14 -2.83 -9.95 -9.19
N LEU A 15 -1.67 -9.36 -9.50
CA LEU A 15 -1.57 -7.95 -9.85
C LEU A 15 -1.89 -7.77 -11.34
N THR A 16 -3.12 -7.35 -11.64
CA THR A 16 -3.53 -6.97 -13.00
C THR A 16 -3.72 -5.47 -13.10
N GLN A 17 -3.07 -4.84 -14.08
CA GLN A 17 -3.29 -3.42 -14.31
C GLN A 17 -4.70 -3.19 -14.80
N ALA A 18 -5.38 -2.38 -14.03
CA ALA A 18 -6.56 -1.66 -14.37
C ALA A 18 -6.46 -0.85 -15.71
N VAL A 19 -7.19 -1.22 -16.81
CA VAL A 19 -7.54 -0.33 -17.99
C VAL A 19 -9.07 -0.01 -18.16
N GLY A 20 -9.53 1.28 -18.08
CA GLY A 20 -10.96 1.67 -18.05
C GLY A 20 -11.53 2.42 -16.80
N ILE A 21 -12.67 1.93 -16.27
CA ILE A 21 -13.46 2.51 -15.16
C ILE A 21 -12.88 2.06 -13.80
N TRP A 22 -12.52 3.01 -12.93
CA TRP A 22 -11.74 2.72 -11.73
C TRP A 22 -12.40 3.09 -10.42
N GLU A 23 -12.52 2.08 -9.58
CA GLU A 23 -12.59 2.26 -8.15
C GLU A 23 -11.69 1.21 -7.49
N HIS A 24 -10.95 1.60 -6.46
CA HIS A 24 -10.20 0.66 -5.64
C HIS A 24 -11.15 -0.32 -4.96
N ALA A 25 -10.78 -1.60 -4.92
CA ALA A 25 -11.53 -2.61 -4.18
C ALA A 25 -11.62 -2.30 -2.66
N THR A 26 -10.66 -1.51 -2.15
CA THR A 26 -10.62 -1.01 -0.77
C THR A 26 -10.36 0.49 -0.78
N SER A 27 -11.13 1.25 0.00
CA SER A 27 -10.94 2.70 0.07
C SER A 27 -9.70 3.08 0.88
N VAL A 28 -9.03 4.15 0.46
CA VAL A 28 -7.94 4.78 1.21
C VAL A 28 -8.54 5.99 1.91
N ASN A 29 -8.58 5.95 3.25
CA ASN A 29 -9.14 7.03 4.06
C ASN A 29 -10.57 7.47 3.60
N GLY A 30 -11.39 6.50 3.18
CA GLY A 30 -12.76 6.74 2.68
C GLY A 30 -12.87 7.12 1.20
N LYS A 31 -11.74 7.20 0.47
CA LYS A 31 -11.72 7.48 -0.98
C LYS A 31 -11.56 6.20 -1.79
N GLY A 32 -12.46 5.98 -2.75
CA GLY A 32 -12.39 4.87 -3.71
C GLY A 32 -11.52 5.19 -4.94
N GLN A 33 -11.13 6.44 -5.15
CA GLN A 33 -10.32 6.91 -6.28
C GLN A 33 -9.56 8.19 -5.92
N ASN A 34 -8.53 8.53 -6.70
CA ASN A 34 -7.76 9.77 -6.57
C ASN A 34 -7.13 9.99 -5.18
N SER A 35 -6.68 8.91 -4.53
CA SER A 35 -5.96 8.96 -3.26
C SER A 35 -4.62 9.69 -3.42
N THR A 36 -4.27 10.54 -2.46
CA THR A 36 -3.00 11.28 -2.43
C THR A 36 -2.04 10.70 -1.39
N ASP A 37 -0.79 11.17 -1.38
CA ASP A 37 0.17 10.83 -0.31
C ASP A 37 -0.37 11.24 1.07
N ASP A 38 -1.02 12.40 1.17
CA ASP A 38 -1.60 12.87 2.42
C ASP A 38 -2.69 11.90 2.92
N ASP A 39 -3.47 11.31 2.02
CA ASP A 39 -4.45 10.27 2.38
C ASP A 39 -3.76 9.01 2.92
N MET A 40 -2.62 8.63 2.34
CA MET A 40 -1.82 7.49 2.79
C MET A 40 -1.17 7.76 4.16
N LEU A 41 -0.66 8.97 4.39
CA LEU A 41 -0.04 9.37 5.66
C LEU A 41 -1.09 9.49 6.78
N ALA A 42 -2.26 10.06 6.48
CA ALA A 42 -3.38 10.12 7.41
C ALA A 42 -3.87 8.70 7.78
N LEU A 43 -3.97 7.80 6.79
CA LEU A 43 -4.32 6.41 7.03
C LEU A 43 -3.27 5.70 7.89
N ALA A 44 -1.98 5.84 7.56
CA ALA A 44 -0.88 5.26 8.30
C ALA A 44 -0.93 5.63 9.79
N THR A 45 -1.12 6.93 10.06
CA THR A 45 -1.29 7.45 11.43
C THR A 45 -2.47 6.80 12.15
N LYS A 46 -3.62 6.69 11.46
CA LYS A 46 -4.84 6.09 12.02
C LYS A 46 -4.67 4.61 12.36
N VAL A 47 -3.89 3.85 11.59
CA VAL A 47 -3.67 2.41 11.81
C VAL A 47 -2.41 2.09 12.63
N GLY A 48 -1.70 3.11 13.12
CA GLY A 48 -0.51 2.94 13.97
C GLY A 48 0.78 2.62 13.22
N ILE A 49 0.86 2.91 11.93
CA ILE A 49 2.10 2.86 11.16
C ILE A 49 2.87 4.18 11.40
N PRO A 50 4.14 4.14 11.83
CA PRO A 50 4.93 5.36 12.02
C PRO A 50 5.05 6.17 10.73
N GLU A 51 4.86 7.48 10.81
CA GLU A 51 4.90 8.40 9.66
C GLU A 51 6.19 8.28 8.85
N ARG A 52 7.34 8.16 9.53
CA ARG A 52 8.64 7.92 8.87
C ARG A 52 8.61 6.67 7.99
N HIS A 53 8.06 5.57 8.51
CA HIS A 53 8.00 4.31 7.78
C HIS A 53 7.04 4.39 6.58
N ALA A 54 5.90 5.07 6.74
CA ALA A 54 4.98 5.32 5.63
C ALA A 54 5.65 6.13 4.50
N ASN A 55 6.42 7.17 4.86
CA ASN A 55 7.19 7.96 3.89
C ASN A 55 8.26 7.12 3.17
N GLU A 56 8.97 6.24 3.89
CA GLU A 56 9.95 5.32 3.30
C GLU A 56 9.29 4.41 2.24
N ILE A 57 8.11 3.83 2.55
CA ILE A 57 7.34 3.00 1.60
C ILE A 57 6.92 3.81 0.36
N ILE A 58 6.37 5.01 0.55
CA ILE A 58 5.93 5.87 -0.58
C ILE A 58 7.12 6.19 -1.50
N ALA A 59 8.27 6.54 -0.92
CA ALA A 59 9.48 6.85 -1.66
C ALA A 59 10.02 5.63 -2.43
N GLU A 60 10.04 4.46 -1.80
CA GLU A 60 10.47 3.20 -2.41
C GLU A 60 9.63 2.87 -3.65
N VAL A 61 8.31 2.90 -3.53
CA VAL A 61 7.38 2.60 -4.63
C VAL A 61 7.59 3.58 -5.79
N ARG A 62 7.69 4.88 -5.52
CA ARG A 62 7.95 5.90 -6.55
C ARG A 62 9.26 5.67 -7.27
N SER A 63 10.34 5.46 -6.52
CA SER A 63 11.67 5.21 -7.10
C SER A 63 11.70 3.95 -7.98
N SER A 64 10.87 2.96 -7.66
CA SER A 64 10.75 1.72 -8.44
C SER A 64 9.98 1.94 -9.74
N LEU A 65 8.93 2.78 -9.72
CA LEU A 65 8.21 3.16 -10.94
C LEU A 65 9.09 3.92 -11.92
N ASP A 66 10.01 4.75 -11.44
CA ASP A 66 10.95 5.48 -12.30
C ASP A 66 11.93 4.53 -13.01
N LYS A 67 12.37 3.47 -12.32
CA LYS A 67 13.25 2.44 -12.90
C LYS A 67 12.57 1.57 -13.96
N ILE A 68 11.26 1.39 -13.86
CA ILE A 68 10.47 0.58 -14.82
C ILE A 68 10.21 1.35 -16.12
N LYS A 69 10.26 2.69 -16.08
CA LYS A 69 9.99 3.56 -17.23
C LYS A 69 11.23 3.88 -18.09
N SER A 70 12.44 3.49 -17.66
CA SER A 70 13.69 3.64 -18.43
C SER A 70 13.98 2.41 -19.28
#